data_AF-A0A7U9SG48-F1
#
_entry.id   AF-A0A7U9SG48-F1
#
_cell.length_a   1.000
_cell.length_b   1.000
_cell.length_c   1.000
_cell.angle_alpha   90.00
_cell.angle_beta   90.00
_cell.angle_gamma   90.00
#
_symmetry.space_group_name_H-M   'P 1'
#
loop_
_entity.id
_entity.type
_entity.pdbx_description
1 polymer ?
#
loop_
_entity_poly.entity_id
_entity_poly.type
_entity_poly.pdbx_seq_one_letter_code
_entity_poly.pdbx_strand_id
1 'polypeptide(L)'
;MSLIICPECGREVSSMAKACPQCGYPVEENTLEYQVRETIKEQSPVKAIRLVEIRGYSPEEAYKYVWDYIEKYPEVLEYKLAKMIKEEDGITAIEFMEDQGYGVNEAFQYIDDIIEKYPECNIHEPPQPAPLQCQNCGSTSVKEALFSLYDHKCEVCGHEWVRCPKCGDCNIDITRVTPLRALKRSWNTCKKCGYEWRRP
;
A
#
# COMPACT_ATOMS: atom_id res chain seq x y z
N MET A 1 18.40 -10.37 33.96
CA MET A 1 19.34 -10.50 32.82
C MET A 1 19.52 -11.97 32.55
N SER A 2 19.23 -12.42 31.33
CA SER A 2 19.28 -13.83 30.96
C SER A 2 20.54 -14.09 30.14
N LEU A 3 21.23 -15.19 30.41
CA LEU A 3 22.31 -15.67 29.56
C LEU A 3 21.74 -16.69 28.57
N ILE A 4 22.19 -16.64 27.33
CA ILE A 4 21.87 -17.59 26.26
C ILE A 4 23.15 -18.26 25.78
N ILE A 5 23.03 -19.48 25.27
CA ILE A 5 24.16 -20.20 24.70
C ILE A 5 24.33 -19.78 23.24
N CYS A 6 25.54 -19.33 22.87
CA CYS A 6 25.88 -19.03 21.49
C CYS A 6 25.78 -20.32 20.65
N PRO A 7 25.00 -20.34 19.56
CA PRO A 7 24.82 -21.54 18.74
C PRO A 7 26.10 -21.94 17.98
N GLU A 8 27.01 -21.00 17.73
CA GLU A 8 28.26 -21.28 17.01
C GLU A 8 29.37 -21.81 17.92
N CYS A 9 29.61 -21.14 19.07
CA CYS A 9 30.77 -21.44 19.91
C CYS A 9 30.42 -22.11 21.24
N GLY A 10 29.13 -22.30 21.54
CA GLY A 10 28.65 -22.97 22.76
C GLY A 10 28.88 -22.22 24.07
N ARG A 11 29.36 -20.96 24.02
CA ARG A 11 29.59 -20.16 25.23
C ARG A 11 28.39 -19.34 25.64
N GLU A 12 28.31 -19.02 26.92
CA GLU A 12 27.30 -18.12 27.47
C GLU A 12 27.51 -16.69 26.99
N VAL A 13 26.44 -16.08 26.51
CA VAL A 13 26.38 -14.70 26.01
C VAL A 13 25.14 -14.03 26.61
N SER A 14 25.24 -12.73 26.87
CA SER A 14 24.06 -11.94 27.28
C SER A 14 22.98 -11.99 26.20
N SER A 15 21.71 -12.18 26.60
CA SER A 15 20.57 -12.12 25.68
C SER A 15 20.39 -10.76 25.00
N MET A 16 21.08 -9.72 25.48
CA MET A 16 21.08 -8.36 24.89
C MET A 16 22.36 -8.04 24.10
N ALA A 17 23.29 -8.99 23.95
CA ALA A 17 24.51 -8.75 23.20
C ALA A 17 24.23 -8.72 21.69
N LYS A 18 24.74 -7.69 20.99
CA LYS A 18 24.63 -7.59 19.51
C LYS A 18 25.30 -8.78 18.82
N ALA A 19 26.50 -9.11 19.28
CA ALA A 19 27.27 -10.25 18.82
C ALA A 19 27.93 -10.99 19.98
N CYS A 20 28.22 -12.27 19.79
CA CYS A 20 28.99 -13.07 20.73
C CYS A 20 30.40 -12.47 20.86
N PRO A 21 30.82 -12.03 22.07
CA PRO A 21 32.14 -11.42 22.25
C PRO A 21 33.29 -12.42 22.00
N GLN A 22 33.00 -13.72 21.99
CA GLN A 22 34.02 -14.75 21.81
C GLN A 22 34.27 -15.12 20.34
N CYS A 23 33.23 -15.18 19.52
CA CYS A 23 33.34 -15.67 18.13
C CYS A 23 32.81 -14.68 17.09
N GLY A 24 32.17 -13.59 17.50
CA GLY A 24 31.61 -12.59 16.61
C GLY A 24 30.23 -12.92 16.03
N TYR A 25 29.62 -14.07 16.37
CA TYR A 25 28.29 -14.45 15.87
C TYR A 25 27.23 -13.39 16.21
N PRO A 26 26.41 -12.90 15.26
CA PRO A 26 25.41 -11.85 15.50
C PRO A 26 24.19 -12.40 16.25
N VAL A 27 24.29 -12.42 17.58
CA VAL A 27 23.28 -13.01 18.47
C VAL A 27 21.95 -12.25 18.42
N GLU A 28 21.99 -10.93 18.28
CA GLU A 28 20.78 -10.08 18.18
C GLU A 28 19.95 -10.43 16.93
N GLU A 29 20.61 -10.67 15.79
CA GLU A 29 19.96 -10.95 14.50
C GLU A 29 19.22 -12.30 14.47
N ASN A 30 19.58 -13.23 15.36
CA ASN A 30 18.94 -14.54 15.44
C ASN A 30 17.75 -14.60 16.43
N THR A 31 17.43 -13.49 17.10
CA THR A 31 16.26 -13.43 17.97
C THR A 31 14.97 -13.38 17.14
N LEU A 32 13.90 -14.02 17.64
CA LEU A 32 12.59 -14.00 16.98
C LEU A 32 12.08 -12.56 16.81
N GLU A 33 12.25 -11.74 17.85
CA GLU A 33 11.82 -10.34 17.86
C GLU A 33 12.52 -9.51 16.77
N TYR A 34 13.84 -9.66 16.62
CA TYR A 34 14.58 -8.98 15.55
C TYR A 34 14.08 -9.42 14.17
N GLN A 35 13.92 -10.72 13.95
CA GLN A 35 13.50 -11.23 12.66
C GLN A 35 12.08 -10.80 12.29
N VAL A 36 11.17 -10.77 13.27
CA VAL A 36 9.81 -10.24 13.08
C VAL A 36 9.88 -8.76 12.73
N ARG A 37 10.64 -7.96 13.48
CA ARG A 37 10.82 -6.52 13.21
C ARG A 37 11.33 -6.27 11.80
N GLU A 38 12.43 -6.90 11.40
CA GLU A 38 13.04 -6.68 10.09
C GLU A 38 12.14 -7.24 8.96
N THR A 39 11.42 -8.34 9.19
CA THR A 39 10.48 -8.89 8.20
C THR A 39 9.27 -7.97 7.98
N ILE A 40 8.76 -7.30 9.02
CA ILE A 40 7.70 -6.30 8.88
C ILE A 40 8.22 -5.08 8.12
N LYS A 41 9.41 -4.57 8.48
CA LYS A 41 10.03 -3.40 7.84
C LYS A 41 10.33 -3.62 6.36
N GLU A 42 10.89 -4.76 6.00
CA GLU A 42 11.33 -5.03 4.63
C GLU A 42 10.24 -5.69 3.80
N GLN A 43 9.39 -6.51 4.41
CA GLN A 43 8.44 -7.35 3.68
C GLN A 43 6.98 -7.08 4.08
N SER A 44 6.41 -7.86 5.01
CA SER A 44 5.01 -7.72 5.43
C SER A 44 4.73 -8.44 6.76
N PRO A 45 3.69 -8.01 7.52
CA PRO A 45 3.22 -8.74 8.70
C PRO A 45 2.83 -10.18 8.39
N VAL A 46 2.16 -10.45 7.26
CA VAL A 46 1.83 -11.82 6.83
C VAL A 46 3.08 -12.71 6.71
N LYS A 47 4.18 -12.17 6.17
CA LYS A 47 5.43 -12.94 6.09
C LYS A 47 6.10 -13.09 7.46
N ALA A 48 5.96 -12.12 8.34
CA ALA A 48 6.41 -12.26 9.72
C ALA A 48 5.62 -13.35 10.46
N ILE A 49 4.31 -13.47 10.23
CA ILE A 49 3.47 -14.55 10.79
C ILE A 49 3.99 -15.92 10.32
N ARG A 50 4.23 -16.09 9.01
CA ARG A 50 4.82 -17.33 8.48
C ARG A 50 6.20 -17.65 9.08
N LEU A 51 7.01 -16.63 9.34
CA LEU A 51 8.30 -16.82 10.01
C LEU A 51 8.14 -17.34 11.44
N VAL A 52 7.16 -16.82 12.18
CA VAL A 52 6.85 -17.26 13.55
C VAL A 52 6.29 -18.69 13.55
N GLU A 53 5.46 -19.07 12.58
CA GLU A 53 5.00 -20.45 12.40
C GLU A 53 6.17 -21.43 12.17
N ILE A 54 7.13 -21.09 11.31
CA ILE A 54 8.34 -21.90 11.04
C ILE A 54 9.17 -22.10 12.32
N ARG A 55 9.09 -21.17 13.27
CA ARG A 55 9.76 -21.24 14.57
C ARG A 55 9.03 -22.13 15.58
N GLY A 56 7.92 -22.75 15.18
CA GLY A 56 7.20 -23.77 15.95
C GLY A 56 5.95 -23.27 16.68
N TYR A 57 5.51 -22.04 16.41
CA TYR A 57 4.26 -21.50 16.94
C TYR A 57 3.07 -22.00 16.12
N SER A 58 1.91 -22.18 16.75
CA SER A 58 0.67 -22.42 16.01
C SER A 58 0.24 -21.18 15.22
N PRO A 59 -0.60 -21.31 14.17
CA PRO A 59 -1.05 -20.16 13.38
C PRO A 59 -1.72 -19.05 14.22
N GLU A 60 -2.51 -19.43 15.23
CA GLU A 60 -3.18 -18.47 16.12
C GLU A 60 -2.18 -17.73 17.02
N GLU A 61 -1.19 -18.44 17.56
CA GLU A 61 -0.13 -17.84 18.37
C GLU A 61 0.79 -16.95 17.55
N ALA A 62 1.09 -17.34 16.31
CA ALA A 62 1.90 -16.56 15.38
C ALA A 62 1.20 -15.26 14.97
N TYR A 63 -0.09 -15.34 14.64
CA TYR A 63 -0.92 -14.16 14.38
C TYR A 63 -0.90 -13.23 15.58
N LYS A 64 -1.27 -13.75 16.77
CA LYS A 64 -1.31 -12.95 18.00
C LYS A 64 0.04 -12.30 18.31
N TYR A 65 1.14 -13.04 18.22
CA TYR A 65 2.48 -12.51 18.49
C TYR A 65 2.83 -11.32 17.60
N VAL A 66 2.59 -11.44 16.29
CA VAL A 66 2.93 -10.38 15.33
C VAL A 66 2.04 -9.15 15.53
N TRP A 67 0.75 -9.33 15.81
CA TRP A 67 -0.16 -8.21 16.04
C TRP A 67 0.07 -7.53 17.40
N ASP A 68 0.32 -8.29 18.47
CA ASP A 68 0.75 -7.74 19.77
C ASP A 68 2.06 -6.95 19.61
N TYR A 69 2.97 -7.39 18.73
CA TYR A 69 4.21 -6.67 18.42
C TYR A 69 3.95 -5.35 17.69
N ILE A 70 3.07 -5.35 16.68
CA ILE A 70 2.71 -4.13 15.92
C ILE A 70 1.97 -3.14 16.82
N GLU A 71 1.07 -3.60 17.68
CA GLU A 71 0.38 -2.75 18.66
C GLU A 71 1.36 -2.10 19.64
N LYS A 72 2.41 -2.84 20.02
CA LYS A 72 3.47 -2.34 20.89
C LYS A 72 4.44 -1.39 20.19
N TYR A 73 4.66 -1.56 18.88
CA TYR A 73 5.63 -0.82 18.07
C TYR A 73 5.03 -0.37 16.71
N PRO A 74 4.06 0.54 16.70
CA PRO A 74 3.37 0.97 15.49
C PRO A 74 4.30 1.61 14.46
N GLU A 75 5.41 2.22 14.90
CA GLU A 75 6.40 2.87 14.04
C GLU A 75 7.03 1.92 13.01
N VAL A 76 7.00 0.61 13.28
CA VAL A 76 7.55 -0.43 12.39
C VAL A 76 6.69 -0.57 11.13
N LEU A 77 5.37 -0.51 11.29
CA LEU A 77 4.41 -0.57 10.19
C LEU A 77 4.33 0.79 9.45
N GLU A 78 4.35 1.89 10.21
CA GLU A 78 4.40 3.25 9.64
C GLU A 78 5.61 3.43 8.72
N TYR A 79 6.79 2.94 9.10
CA TYR A 79 8.00 3.01 8.25
C TYR A 79 7.81 2.28 6.92
N LYS A 80 7.20 1.09 6.93
CA LYS A 80 6.92 0.32 5.71
C LYS A 80 5.94 1.05 4.80
N LEU A 81 4.85 1.57 5.37
CA LEU A 81 3.84 2.33 4.62
C LEU A 81 4.42 3.62 4.05
N ALA A 82 5.19 4.39 4.83
CA ALA A 82 5.88 5.58 4.34
C ALA A 82 6.87 5.27 3.21
N LYS A 83 7.56 4.12 3.26
CA LYS A 83 8.43 3.65 2.18
C LYS A 83 7.62 3.31 0.91
N MET A 84 6.51 2.57 1.04
CA MET A 84 5.62 2.27 -0.10
C MET A 84 5.04 3.54 -0.73
N ILE A 85 4.58 4.50 0.08
CA ILE A 85 4.04 5.78 -0.40
C ILE A 85 5.11 6.59 -1.17
N LYS A 86 6.37 6.56 -0.74
CA LYS A 86 7.47 7.29 -1.40
C LYS A 86 7.98 6.61 -2.68
N GLU A 87 8.06 5.28 -2.70
CA GLU A 87 8.76 4.52 -3.75
C GLU A 87 7.83 3.99 -4.85
N GLU A 88 6.55 3.81 -4.57
CA GLU A 88 5.56 3.24 -5.50
C GLU A 88 4.40 4.22 -5.74
N ASP A 89 3.21 3.95 -5.19
CA ASP A 89 2.04 4.84 -5.20
C ASP A 89 1.13 4.52 -3.99
N GLY A 90 0.30 5.50 -3.58
CA GLY A 90 -0.59 5.34 -2.44
C GLY A 90 -1.65 4.24 -2.58
N ILE A 91 -1.93 3.77 -3.82
CA ILE A 91 -2.88 2.67 -4.06
C ILE A 91 -2.28 1.35 -3.59
N THR A 92 -0.99 1.14 -3.84
CA THR A 92 -0.28 -0.07 -3.38
C THR A 92 -0.21 -0.16 -1.85
N ALA A 93 -0.12 0.99 -1.17
CA ALA A 93 -0.21 1.05 0.29
C ALA A 93 -1.62 0.68 0.81
N ILE A 94 -2.68 1.08 0.10
CA ILE A 94 -4.08 0.73 0.43
C ILE A 94 -4.32 -0.76 0.21
N GLU A 95 -3.93 -1.30 -0.95
CA GLU A 95 -4.05 -2.74 -1.27
C GLU A 95 -3.30 -3.60 -0.23
N PHE A 96 -2.13 -3.14 0.22
CA PHE A 96 -1.37 -3.80 1.29
C PHE A 96 -2.13 -3.82 2.62
N MET A 97 -2.80 -2.73 2.99
CA MET A 97 -3.61 -2.66 4.21
C MET A 97 -4.87 -3.53 4.12
N GLU A 98 -5.52 -3.59 2.95
CA GLU A 98 -6.63 -4.52 2.71
C GLU A 98 -6.18 -5.99 2.85
N ASP A 99 -4.99 -6.34 2.36
CA ASP A 99 -4.38 -7.67 2.53
C ASP A 99 -4.07 -8.00 3.99
N GLN A 100 -3.89 -6.98 4.86
CA GLN A 100 -3.74 -7.18 6.30
C GLN A 100 -5.10 -7.28 7.04
N GLY A 101 -6.22 -7.13 6.33
CA GLY A 101 -7.58 -7.24 6.87
C GLY A 101 -8.22 -5.92 7.30
N TYR A 102 -7.62 -4.76 6.99
CA TYR A 102 -8.24 -3.46 7.23
C TYR A 102 -9.35 -3.17 6.22
N GLY A 103 -10.41 -2.50 6.65
CA GLY A 103 -11.42 -2.00 5.73
C GLY A 103 -10.86 -0.88 4.86
N VAL A 104 -11.33 -0.76 3.61
CA VAL A 104 -10.85 0.22 2.61
C VAL A 104 -10.81 1.64 3.19
N ASN A 105 -11.87 2.07 3.87
CA ASN A 105 -11.97 3.41 4.46
C ASN A 105 -11.02 3.62 5.66
N GLU A 106 -10.74 2.57 6.43
CA GLU A 106 -9.80 2.62 7.56
C GLU A 106 -8.36 2.71 7.04
N ALA A 107 -8.06 1.99 5.96
CA ALA A 107 -6.78 2.08 5.27
C ALA A 107 -6.53 3.49 4.70
N PHE A 108 -7.55 4.09 4.08
CA PHE A 108 -7.47 5.48 3.59
C PHE A 108 -7.17 6.48 4.71
N GLN A 109 -7.92 6.43 5.81
CA GLN A 109 -7.72 7.34 6.96
C GLN A 109 -6.32 7.18 7.56
N TYR A 110 -5.86 5.93 7.73
CA TYR A 110 -4.56 5.65 8.28
C TYR A 110 -3.41 6.12 7.38
N ILE A 111 -3.58 6.03 6.07
CA ILE A 111 -2.60 6.51 5.09
C ILE A 111 -2.58 8.05 5.03
N ASP A 112 -3.74 8.71 5.09
CA ASP A 112 -3.82 10.17 5.18
C ASP A 112 -3.11 10.69 6.44
N ASP A 113 -3.33 10.05 7.60
CA ASP A 113 -2.64 10.38 8.86
C ASP A 113 -1.11 10.24 8.73
N ILE A 114 -0.64 9.22 8.01
CA ILE A 114 0.80 9.01 7.74
C ILE A 114 1.35 10.10 6.80
N ILE A 115 0.62 10.50 5.77
CA ILE A 115 1.02 11.56 4.84
C ILE A 115 1.10 12.91 5.57
N GLU A 116 0.16 13.20 6.49
CA GLU A 116 0.22 14.40 7.33
C GLU A 116 1.43 14.39 8.29
N LYS A 117 1.76 13.22 8.85
CA LYS A 117 2.89 13.04 9.78
C LYS A 117 4.25 13.14 9.10
N TYR A 118 4.34 12.72 7.83
CA TYR A 118 5.55 12.72 7.02
C TYR A 118 5.34 13.49 5.72
N PRO A 119 5.38 14.83 5.72
CA PRO A 119 5.09 15.66 4.55
C PRO A 119 6.08 15.44 3.40
N GLU A 120 7.24 14.83 3.65
CA GLU A 120 8.17 14.41 2.61
C GLU A 120 7.71 13.15 1.84
N CYS A 121 6.64 12.47 2.29
CA CYS A 121 5.93 11.43 1.54
C CYS A 121 4.96 12.02 0.50
N ASN A 122 4.64 13.31 0.61
CA ASN A 122 3.84 14.03 -0.38
C ASN A 122 4.72 14.42 -1.58
N ILE A 123 5.32 13.43 -2.25
CA ILE A 123 6.06 13.65 -3.48
C ILE A 123 5.07 13.53 -4.63
N HIS A 124 4.74 14.71 -5.16
CA HIS A 124 3.81 14.97 -6.26
C HIS A 124 2.36 15.14 -5.82
N GLU A 125 2.01 16.34 -5.37
CA GLU A 125 0.83 16.97 -5.98
C GLU A 125 1.12 16.97 -7.50
N PRO A 126 0.40 16.16 -8.32
CA PRO A 126 0.62 16.16 -9.76
C PRO A 126 0.50 17.61 -10.23
N PRO A 127 1.32 18.07 -11.19
CA PRO A 127 1.21 19.43 -11.70
C PRO A 127 -0.26 19.68 -11.99
N GLN A 128 -0.87 20.60 -11.24
CA GLN A 128 -2.29 20.92 -11.27
C GLN A 128 -2.70 20.87 -12.75
N PRO A 129 -3.45 19.84 -13.19
CA PRO A 129 -3.64 19.62 -14.61
C PRO A 129 -4.27 20.89 -15.15
N ALA A 130 -3.70 21.44 -16.22
CA ALA A 130 -4.21 22.66 -16.85
C ALA A 130 -5.74 22.59 -16.89
N PRO A 131 -6.43 23.67 -16.48
CA PRO A 131 -7.86 23.63 -16.21
C PRO A 131 -8.57 22.96 -17.37
N LEU A 132 -9.30 21.88 -17.06
CA LEU A 132 -10.01 21.04 -18.01
C LEU A 132 -10.82 21.90 -18.98
N GLN A 133 -10.40 21.96 -20.24
CA GLN A 133 -11.16 22.63 -21.29
C GLN A 133 -12.05 21.62 -22.00
N CYS A 134 -13.33 21.96 -22.13
CA CYS A 134 -14.26 21.20 -22.94
C CYS A 134 -13.82 21.21 -24.41
N GLN A 135 -13.59 20.05 -25.01
CA GLN A 135 -13.20 19.96 -26.43
C GLN A 135 -14.29 20.42 -27.41
N ASN A 136 -15.53 20.49 -26.96
CA ASN A 136 -16.65 20.90 -27.79
C ASN A 136 -16.83 22.44 -27.80
N CYS A 137 -16.64 23.12 -26.66
CA CYS A 137 -16.93 24.56 -26.55
C CYS A 137 -15.78 25.41 -25.98
N GLY A 138 -14.66 24.81 -25.58
CA GLY A 138 -13.50 25.49 -24.98
C GLY A 138 -13.70 26.00 -23.55
N SER A 139 -14.90 25.85 -22.97
CA SER A 139 -15.17 26.29 -21.59
C SER A 139 -14.34 25.50 -20.57
N THR A 140 -13.85 26.20 -19.56
CA THR A 140 -13.20 25.63 -18.36
C THR A 140 -14.19 25.26 -17.25
N SER A 141 -15.50 25.54 -17.44
CA SER A 141 -16.55 25.18 -16.47
C SER A 141 -16.89 23.70 -16.62
N VAL A 142 -16.17 22.87 -15.87
CA VAL A 142 -16.28 21.41 -15.89
C VAL A 142 -16.58 20.91 -14.50
N LYS A 143 -17.66 20.14 -14.37
CA LYS A 143 -18.04 19.48 -13.12
C LYS A 143 -17.40 18.10 -13.03
N GLU A 144 -16.85 17.76 -11.87
CA GLU A 144 -16.45 16.39 -11.55
C GLU A 144 -17.69 15.50 -11.42
N ALA A 145 -17.74 14.39 -12.15
CA ALA A 145 -18.85 13.47 -12.05
C ALA A 145 -18.73 12.63 -10.77
N LEU A 146 -19.85 12.46 -10.06
CA LEU A 146 -19.94 11.80 -8.74
C LEU A 146 -19.50 10.32 -8.71
N PHE A 147 -19.25 9.70 -9.88
CA PHE A 147 -19.02 8.27 -10.01
C PHE A 147 -17.60 7.90 -10.46
N SER A 148 -16.79 8.87 -10.92
CA SER A 148 -15.38 8.64 -11.25
C SER A 148 -14.63 9.97 -11.34
N LEU A 149 -13.43 10.01 -10.76
CA LEU A 149 -12.49 11.14 -10.89
C LEU A 149 -12.10 11.46 -12.35
N TYR A 150 -12.40 10.54 -13.27
CA TYR A 150 -12.03 10.62 -14.69
C TYR A 150 -13.21 10.95 -15.61
N ASP A 151 -14.43 10.99 -15.06
CA ASP A 151 -15.65 11.34 -15.77
C ASP A 151 -15.92 12.85 -15.62
N HIS A 152 -16.07 13.54 -16.74
CA HIS A 152 -16.17 14.99 -16.79
C HIS A 152 -17.42 15.42 -17.56
N LYS A 153 -18.06 16.50 -17.09
CA LYS A 153 -19.21 17.11 -17.77
C LYS A 153 -19.05 18.62 -17.85
N CYS A 154 -19.16 19.18 -19.05
CA CYS A 154 -19.16 20.62 -19.26
C CYS A 154 -20.50 21.21 -18.82
N GLU A 155 -20.45 22.26 -18.00
CA GLU A 155 -21.66 22.95 -17.51
C GLU A 155 -22.28 23.87 -18.56
N VAL A 156 -21.50 24.33 -19.54
CA VAL A 156 -21.96 25.24 -20.59
C VAL A 156 -22.69 24.50 -21.71
N CYS A 157 -22.11 23.41 -22.22
CA CYS A 157 -22.65 22.70 -23.38
C CYS A 157 -23.17 21.29 -23.06
N GLY A 158 -23.01 20.81 -21.83
CA GLY A 158 -23.45 19.47 -21.42
C GLY A 158 -22.61 18.31 -21.97
N HIS A 159 -21.53 18.58 -22.72
CA HIS A 159 -20.62 17.55 -23.24
C HIS A 159 -20.02 16.71 -22.11
N GLU A 160 -20.08 15.40 -22.24
CA GLU A 160 -19.56 14.42 -21.28
C GLU A 160 -18.39 13.66 -21.92
N TRP A 161 -17.28 13.53 -21.19
CA TRP A 161 -16.11 12.78 -21.67
C TRP A 161 -15.36 12.11 -20.52
N VAL A 162 -14.52 11.14 -20.86
CA VAL A 162 -13.67 10.40 -19.93
C VAL A 162 -12.22 10.66 -20.28
N ARG A 163 -11.34 10.87 -19.29
CA ARG A 163 -9.89 10.93 -19.51
C ARG A 163 -9.17 9.68 -19.02
N CYS A 164 -8.12 9.31 -19.71
CA CYS A 164 -7.23 8.23 -19.26
C CYS A 164 -6.46 8.68 -18.02
N PRO A 165 -6.46 7.90 -16.92
CA PRO A 165 -5.69 8.23 -15.72
C PRO A 165 -4.18 8.23 -15.93
N LYS A 166 -3.68 7.42 -16.88
CA LYS A 166 -2.23 7.34 -17.16
C LYS A 166 -1.70 8.45 -18.04
N CYS A 167 -2.46 8.88 -19.06
CA CYS A 167 -1.93 9.77 -20.09
C CYS A 167 -2.78 11.02 -20.37
N GLY A 168 -3.92 11.17 -19.70
CA GLY A 168 -4.83 12.31 -19.84
C GLY A 168 -5.62 12.37 -21.14
N ASP A 169 -5.45 11.39 -22.05
CA ASP A 169 -6.13 11.37 -23.35
C ASP A 169 -7.61 10.99 -23.21
N CYS A 170 -8.45 11.51 -24.11
CA CYS A 170 -9.90 11.30 -24.09
C CYS A 170 -10.39 10.26 -25.11
N ASN A 171 -9.48 9.68 -25.91
CA ASN A 171 -9.83 8.67 -26.89
C ASN A 171 -10.00 7.30 -26.21
N ILE A 172 -11.16 7.09 -25.60
CA ILE A 172 -11.48 5.94 -24.76
C ILE A 172 -12.51 5.05 -25.44
N ASP A 173 -12.20 3.76 -25.56
CA ASP A 173 -13.14 2.73 -25.97
C ASP A 173 -13.89 2.21 -24.75
N ILE A 174 -15.23 2.15 -24.81
CA ILE A 174 -16.05 1.62 -23.74
C ILE A 174 -16.58 0.25 -24.17
N THR A 175 -15.95 -0.81 -23.65
CA THR A 175 -16.43 -2.17 -23.89
C THR A 175 -17.55 -2.50 -22.92
N ARG A 176 -18.73 -2.81 -23.47
CA ARG A 176 -19.89 -3.30 -22.71
C ARG A 176 -19.91 -4.82 -22.79
N VAL A 177 -19.72 -5.52 -21.67
CA VAL A 177 -19.83 -6.98 -21.65
C VAL A 177 -21.31 -7.37 -21.58
N THR A 178 -21.78 -8.18 -22.54
CA THR A 178 -23.17 -8.70 -22.57
C THR A 178 -23.44 -9.71 -21.46
N PRO A 179 -24.67 -9.81 -20.93
CA PRO A 179 -24.92 -10.41 -19.62
C PRO A 179 -25.31 -11.90 -19.72
N LEU A 180 -24.55 -12.77 -19.06
CA LEU A 180 -25.06 -14.09 -18.66
C LEU A 180 -25.31 -14.21 -17.15
N ARG A 181 -24.84 -13.24 -16.33
CA ARG A 181 -25.24 -13.10 -14.92
C ARG A 181 -24.88 -11.69 -14.43
N ALA A 182 -25.89 -11.03 -13.86
CA ALA A 182 -25.91 -9.73 -13.18
C ALA A 182 -24.56 -9.09 -12.79
N LEU A 183 -24.18 -8.06 -13.56
CA LEU A 183 -23.66 -6.74 -13.16
C LEU A 183 -23.22 -6.06 -14.48
N LYS A 184 -23.78 -4.90 -14.84
CA LYS A 184 -23.38 -4.15 -16.04
C LYS A 184 -21.98 -3.58 -15.83
N ARG A 185 -20.94 -4.42 -15.93
CA ARG A 185 -19.54 -3.97 -15.82
C ARG A 185 -19.10 -3.50 -17.21
N SER A 186 -18.77 -2.22 -17.33
CA SER A 186 -18.11 -1.66 -18.52
C SER A 186 -16.64 -1.42 -18.21
N TRP A 187 -15.79 -1.68 -19.19
CA TRP A 187 -14.36 -1.36 -19.12
C TRP A 187 -14.04 -0.23 -20.09
N ASN A 188 -13.11 0.60 -19.67
CA ASN A 188 -12.54 1.66 -20.47
C ASN A 188 -11.16 1.21 -20.94
N THR A 189 -10.87 1.38 -22.22
CA THR A 189 -9.55 1.12 -22.81
C THR A 189 -9.07 2.38 -23.52
N CYS A 190 -7.93 2.94 -23.11
CA CYS A 190 -7.36 4.10 -23.77
C CYS A 190 -6.73 3.70 -25.11
N LYS A 191 -7.18 4.28 -26.23
CA LYS A 191 -6.61 4.01 -27.55
C LYS A 191 -5.18 4.53 -27.74
N LYS A 192 -4.73 5.46 -26.90
CA LYS A 192 -3.38 6.04 -26.99
C LYS A 192 -2.32 5.24 -26.25
N CYS A 193 -2.57 4.92 -24.97
CA CYS A 193 -1.57 4.20 -24.15
C CYS A 193 -1.92 2.74 -23.90
N GLY A 194 -3.10 2.27 -24.34
CA GLY A 194 -3.56 0.90 -24.11
C GLY A 194 -4.00 0.60 -22.67
N TYR A 195 -3.97 1.59 -21.76
CA TYR A 195 -4.36 1.37 -20.37
C TYR A 195 -5.85 1.04 -20.25
N GLU A 196 -6.16 0.02 -19.47
CA GLU A 196 -7.51 -0.49 -19.24
C GLU A 196 -7.92 -0.29 -17.78
N TRP A 197 -9.13 0.21 -17.55
CA TRP A 197 -9.68 0.36 -16.20
C TRP A 197 -11.18 0.12 -16.17
N ARG A 198 -11.64 -0.34 -15.02
CA ARG A 198 -13.05 -0.64 -14.79
C ARG A 198 -13.83 0.65 -14.51
N ARG A 199 -15.00 0.80 -15.12
CA ARG A 199 -15.97 1.83 -14.71
C ARG A 199 -16.81 1.27 -13.55
N PRO A 200 -16.89 1.96 -12.40
CA PRO A 200 -17.70 1.54 -11.27
C PRO A 200 -19.19 1.46 -11.62
#